data_AF-A0A7Z9UQ32-F1
#
_entry.id   AF-A0A7Z9UQ32-F1
#
_cell.length_a   1.000
_cell.length_b   1.000
_cell.length_c   1.000
_cell.angle_alpha   90.00
_cell.angle_beta   90.00
_cell.angle_gamma   90.00
#
_symmetry.space_group_name_H-M   'P 1'
#
loop_
_entity.id
_entity.type
_entity.pdbx_description
1 polymer ?
#
loop_
_entity_poly.entity_id
_entity_poly.type
_entity_poly.pdbx_seq_one_letter_code
_entity_poly.pdbx_strand_id
1 'polypeptide(L)' 'MLEGLATEWHANGQKESEGNYRNGKPEGIHTSWYENGQKSGEAIWKDGLPLEYNGFP' A
#
# COMPACT_ATOMS: atom_id res chain seq x y z
N MET A 1 16.96 5.20 2.60
CA MET A 1 15.96 4.21 3.05
C MET A 1 14.62 4.91 3.12
N LEU A 2 13.54 4.27 2.69
CA LEU A 2 12.19 4.82 2.84
C LEU A 2 11.79 4.79 4.32
N GLU A 3 11.21 5.88 4.80
CA GLU A 3 10.74 6.02 6.17
C GLU A 3 9.48 6.89 6.19
N GLY A 4 8.43 6.42 6.83
CA GLY A 4 7.13 7.08 6.87
C GLY A 4 6.19 6.70 5.73
N LEU A 5 5.16 7.52 5.52
CA LEU A 5 4.11 7.29 4.53
C LEU A 5 4.65 7.48 3.10
N ALA A 6 4.43 6.49 2.25
CA ALA A 6 4.65 6.60 0.82
C ALA A 6 3.31 6.39 0.09
N THR A 7 3.13 7.14 -0.99
CA THR A 7 1.96 7.04 -1.87
C THR A 7 2.46 6.90 -3.30
N GLU A 8 2.02 5.84 -3.98
CA GLU A 8 2.24 5.63 -5.41
C GLU A 8 0.98 6.03 -6.17
N TRP A 9 1.15 6.46 -7.42
CA TRP A 9 0.09 7.04 -8.21
C TRP A 9 0.04 6.39 -9.58
N HIS A 10 -1.18 6.08 -10.03
CA HIS A 10 -1.47 5.71 -11.41
C HIS A 10 -1.12 6.87 -12.35
N ALA A 11 -0.91 6.56 -13.63
CA ALA A 11 -0.63 7.57 -14.66
C ALA A 11 -1.74 8.63 -14.79
N ASN A 12 -2.96 8.30 -14.38
CA ASN A 12 -4.11 9.21 -14.37
C ASN A 12 -4.16 10.14 -13.14
N GLY A 13 -3.17 10.06 -12.24
CA GLY A 13 -3.06 10.88 -11.04
C GLY A 13 -3.91 10.39 -9.86
N GLN A 14 -4.56 9.23 -9.94
CA GLN A 14 -5.23 8.60 -8.81
C GLN A 14 -4.24 7.74 -8.01
N LYS A 15 -4.52 7.52 -6.72
CA LYS A 15 -3.66 6.69 -5.87
C LYS A 15 -3.64 5.27 -6.41
N GLU A 16 -2.46 4.68 -6.50
CA GLU A 16 -2.25 3.25 -6.81
C GLU A 16 -2.06 2.47 -5.51
N SER A 17 -1.17 2.96 -4.64
CA SER A 17 -0.86 2.35 -3.35
C SER A 17 -0.54 3.42 -2.31
N GLU A 18 -0.74 3.11 -1.04
CA GLU A 18 -0.34 3.96 0.08
C GLU A 18 -0.08 3.11 1.31
N GLY A 19 1.03 3.40 1.98
CA GLY A 19 1.37 2.71 3.21
C GLY A 19 2.67 3.22 3.83
N ASN A 20 2.93 2.77 5.05
CA ASN A 20 4.12 3.20 5.79
C ASN A 20 5.30 2.27 5.53
N TYR A 21 6.49 2.86 5.61
CA TYR A 21 7.77 2.16 5.55
C TYR A 21 8.59 2.46 6.80
N ARG A 22 9.29 1.45 7.28
CA ARG A 22 10.25 1.54 8.38
C ARG A 22 11.54 0.84 7.96
N ASN A 23 12.68 1.54 8.04
CA ASN A 23 13.98 1.01 7.59
C ASN A 23 13.95 0.48 6.13
N GLY A 24 13.18 1.12 5.25
CA GLY A 24 13.02 0.70 3.86
C GLY A 24 12.10 -0.51 3.65
N LYS A 25 11.41 -1.01 4.67
CA LYS A 25 10.47 -2.13 4.57
C LYS A 25 9.03 -1.69 4.83
N PRO A 26 8.02 -2.27 4.16
CA PRO A 26 6.62 -2.05 4.49
C PRO A 26 6.31 -2.38 5.96
N GLU A 27 5.53 -1.52 6.61
CA GLU A 27 5.11 -1.64 8.02
C GLU A 27 3.68 -1.10 8.17
N GLY A 28 2.81 -1.86 8.83
CA GLY A 28 1.41 -1.51 9.04
C GLY A 28 0.54 -1.73 7.80
N ILE A 29 -0.57 -1.00 7.73
CA ILE A 29 -1.56 -1.16 6.65
C ILE A 29 -1.01 -0.52 5.36
N HIS A 30 -1.04 -1.30 4.29
CA HIS A 30 -0.89 -0.87 2.92
C HIS A 30 -2.22 -1.03 2.21
N THR A 31 -2.69 0.03 1.57
CA THR A 31 -3.89 0.00 0.75
C THR A 31 -3.52 0.11 -0.71
N SER A 32 -4.27 -0.59 -1.56
CA SER A 32 -4.12 -0.52 -3.01
C SER A 32 -5.46 -0.17 -3.66
N TRP A 33 -5.40 0.53 -4.78
CA TRP A 33 -6.56 0.98 -5.53
C TRP A 33 -6.41 0.67 -7.02
N TYR A 34 -7.54 0.38 -7.66
CA TYR A 34 -7.64 0.33 -9.12
C TYR A 34 -7.49 1.74 -9.72
N GLU A 35 -7.21 1.83 -11.02
CA GLU A 35 -7.11 3.11 -11.74
C GLU A 35 -8.38 3.96 -11.67
N ASN A 36 -9.53 3.36 -11.33
CA ASN A 36 -10.80 4.07 -11.14
C ASN A 36 -10.99 4.62 -9.71
N GLY A 37 -10.02 4.41 -8.82
CA GLY A 37 -10.00 4.92 -7.44
C GLY A 37 -10.73 4.02 -6.45
N GLN A 38 -11.28 2.88 -6.90
CA GLN A 38 -11.86 1.88 -6.01
C GLN A 38 -10.76 1.09 -5.32
N LYS A 39 -10.94 0.83 -4.01
CA LYS A 39 -10.02 0.01 -3.23
C LYS A 39 -9.95 -1.40 -3.84
N SER A 40 -8.78 -1.82 -4.29
CA SER A 40 -8.53 -3.15 -4.84
C SER A 40 -8.09 -4.14 -3.77
N GLY A 41 -7.45 -3.64 -2.70
CA GLY A 41 -7.11 -4.47 -1.56
C GLY A 41 -6.48 -3.70 -0.41
N GLU A 42 -6.23 -4.42 0.67
CA GLU A 42 -5.29 -4.00 1.70
C GLU A 42 -4.47 -5.19 2.17
N ALA A 43 -3.26 -4.89 2.65
CA ALA A 43 -2.41 -5.83 3.32
C ALA A 43 -1.85 -5.21 4.60
N ILE A 44 -1.73 -6.00 5.66
CA ILE A 44 -0.98 -5.61 6.85
C ILE A 44 0.42 -6.16 6.72
N TRP A 45 1.42 -5.32 6.88
CA TRP A 45 2.83 -5.68 6.82
C TRP A 45 3.48 -5.54 8.18
N LYS A 46 4.43 -6.42 8.47
CA LYS A 46 5.34 -6.28 9.61
C LYS A 46 6.74 -6.72 9.25
N ASP A 47 7.72 -5.87 9.50
CA ASP A 47 9.13 -6.13 9.16
C ASP A 47 9.34 -6.52 7.68
N GLY A 48 8.47 -6.02 6.78
CA GLY A 48 8.46 -6.33 5.35
C GLY A 48 7.80 -7.65 4.96
N LEU A 49 7.07 -8.31 5.87
CA LEU A 49 6.32 -9.54 5.59
C LEU A 49 4.81 -9.29 5.66
N PRO A 50 4.01 -9.87 4.74
CA PRO A 50 2.56 -9.75 4.80
C PRO A 50 2.01 -10.63 5.94
N LEU A 51 1.25 -10.01 6.83
CA LEU A 51 0.51 -10.66 7.92
C LEU A 51 -0.88 -11.09 7.46
N GLU A 52 -1.58 -10.20 6.75
CA GLU A 52 -2.94 -10.40 6.27
C GLU A 52 -3.12 -9.70 4.92
N TYR A 53 -3.91 -10.29 4.03
CA TYR A 53 -4.28 -9.71 2.74
C TYR A 53 -5.78 -9.85 2.52
N ASN A 54 -6.44 -8.72 2.30
CA ASN A 54 -7.85 -8.65 1.92
C ASN A 54 -7.94 -8.04 0.51
N GLY A 55 -8.13 -8.89 -0.49
CA GLY A 55 -8.38 -8.47 -1.87
C GLY A 55 -9.88 -8.33 -2.14
N PHE A 56 -10.26 -7.31 -2.91
CA PHE A 56 -11.63 -7.11 -3.38
C PHE A 56 -11.72 -7.55 -4.85
N PRO A 57 -12.63 -8.48 -5.19
CA PRO A 57 -12.81 -8.96 -6.56
C PRO A 57 -13.35 -7.88 -7.51
#